data_AF-A0A8G1VTK5-F1
#
_entry.id   AF-A0A8G1VTK5-F1
#
_cell.length_a   1.000
_cell.length_b   1.000
_cell.length_c   1.000
_cell.angle_alpha   90.00
_cell.angle_beta   90.00
_cell.angle_gamma   90.00
#
_symmetry.space_group_name_H-M   'P 1'
#
loop_
_entity.id
_entity.type
_entity.pdbx_description
1 polymer ?
#
loop_
_entity_poly.entity_id
_entity_poly.type
_entity_poly.pdbx_seq_one_letter_code
_entity_poly.pdbx_strand_id
1 'polypeptide(L)'
;MSLNGLDHPTVIEAYQTALTEAGGWFLLRYVSRDEVALLERGTGGVPDVRNAIEGYEETSPLYGFLQYRRRKVVLSYLPDGMSRLLQGARLSSVLRP
;
A
#
# COMPACT_ATOMS: atom_id res chain seq x y z
N MET A 1 6.44 -2.28 19.56
CA MET A 1 6.35 -1.00 18.82
C MET A 1 5.06 -1.04 18.03
N SER A 2 4.21 -0.01 18.17
CA SER A 2 3.00 0.17 17.36
C SER A 2 3.34 0.92 16.08
N LEU A 3 2.52 0.73 15.04
CA LEU A 3 2.57 1.54 13.83
C LEU A 3 1.59 2.71 13.99
N ASN A 4 2.08 3.94 13.91
CA ASN A 4 1.34 5.18 14.06
C ASN A 4 0.80 5.68 12.70
N GLY A 5 -0.23 6.53 12.74
CA GLY A 5 -0.76 7.24 11.56
C GLY A 5 -1.89 6.52 10.81
N LEU A 6 -2.20 5.26 11.15
CA LEU A 6 -3.33 4.53 10.55
C LEU A 6 -4.70 5.13 10.92
N ASP A 7 -4.76 5.82 12.06
CA ASP A 7 -5.91 6.53 12.59
C ASP A 7 -5.98 8.00 12.13
N HIS A 8 -5.02 8.46 11.32
CA HIS A 8 -5.03 9.82 10.81
C HIS A 8 -6.26 10.04 9.91
N PRO A 9 -6.98 11.18 10.02
CA PRO A 9 -8.23 11.42 9.29
C PRO A 9 -8.12 11.21 7.78
N THR A 10 -7.00 11.59 7.17
CA THR A 10 -6.76 11.41 5.72
C THR A 10 -6.68 9.93 5.31
N VAL A 11 -6.16 9.06 6.18
CA VAL A 11 -6.08 7.61 5.93
C VAL A 11 -7.47 6.98 6.09
N ILE A 12 -8.22 7.39 7.11
CA ILE A 12 -9.60 6.95 7.31
C ILE A 12 -10.48 7.36 6.13
N GLU A 13 -10.37 8.61 5.67
CA GLU A 13 -11.10 9.12 4.51
C GLU A 13 -10.73 8.33 3.24
N ALA A 14 -9.43 8.11 2.98
CA ALA A 14 -8.99 7.32 1.84
C ALA A 14 -9.54 5.88 1.88
N TYR A 15 -9.59 5.25 3.05
CA TYR A 15 -10.19 3.93 3.23
C TYR A 15 -11.69 3.94 2.93
N GLN A 16 -12.43 4.92 3.48
CA GLN A 16 -13.87 5.05 3.25
C GLN A 16 -14.19 5.28 1.77
N THR A 17 -13.47 6.20 1.10
CA THR A 17 -13.62 6.43 -0.35
C THR A 17 -13.30 5.18 -1.16
N ALA A 18 -12.20 4.48 -0.83
CA ALA A 18 -11.81 3.28 -1.57
C ALA A 18 -12.85 2.13 -1.45
N LEU A 19 -13.64 2.11 -0.37
CA LEU A 19 -14.72 1.12 -0.20
C LEU A 19 -15.96 1.41 -1.05
N THR A 20 -16.23 2.67 -1.37
CA THR A 20 -17.42 3.08 -2.13
C THR A 20 -17.17 3.14 -3.63
N GLU A 21 -15.94 3.41 -4.04
CA GLU A 21 -15.57 3.59 -5.43
C GLU A 21 -15.20 2.26 -6.11
N ALA A 22 -15.73 2.04 -7.32
CA ALA A 22 -15.34 0.87 -8.12
C ALA A 22 -13.88 1.02 -8.57
N GLY A 23 -13.01 0.13 -8.08
CA GLY A 23 -11.57 0.24 -8.31
C GLY A 23 -10.86 1.22 -7.36
N GLY A 24 -11.52 1.63 -6.27
CA GLY A 24 -10.95 2.46 -5.23
C GLY A 24 -9.69 1.86 -4.61
N TRP A 25 -8.66 2.70 -4.44
CA TRP A 25 -7.38 2.30 -3.87
C TRP A 25 -6.69 3.44 -3.13
N PHE A 26 -5.76 3.10 -2.25
CA PHE A 26 -4.80 4.04 -1.69
C PHE A 26 -3.48 3.35 -1.34
N LEU A 27 -2.41 4.13 -1.30
CA LEU A 27 -1.07 3.73 -0.89
C LEU A 27 -0.64 4.56 0.33
N LEU A 28 0.07 3.90 1.23
CA LEU A 28 0.70 4.43 2.41
C LEU A 28 2.21 4.32 2.25
N ARG A 29 2.92 5.38 2.65
CA ARG A 29 4.38 5.39 2.77
C ARG A 29 4.77 5.58 4.23
N TYR A 30 5.97 5.14 4.58
CA TYR A 30 6.58 5.50 5.84
C TYR A 30 7.02 6.97 5.81
N VAL A 31 6.63 7.73 6.82
CA VAL A 31 7.14 9.09 7.06
C VAL A 31 8.21 9.09 8.14
N SER A 32 8.24 8.05 8.97
CA SER A 32 9.26 7.78 9.97
C SER A 32 9.43 6.25 10.11
N ARG A 33 10.23 5.78 11.08
CA ARG A 33 10.43 4.34 11.31
C ARG A 33 9.15 3.62 11.77
N ASP A 34 8.25 4.32 12.45
CA ASP A 34 7.06 3.76 13.11
C ASP A 34 5.78 4.52 12.75
N GLU A 35 5.81 5.38 11.73
CA GLU A 35 4.67 6.18 11.30
C GLU A 35 4.48 6.09 9.79
N VAL A 36 3.22 5.92 9.38
CA VAL A 36 2.80 5.94 7.98
C VAL A 36 1.84 7.09 7.71
N ALA A 37 1.87 7.58 6.48
CA ALA A 37 0.91 8.55 5.99
C ALA A 37 0.39 8.16 4.62
N LEU A 38 -0.75 8.73 4.25
CA LEU A 38 -1.29 8.63 2.89
C LEU A 38 -0.28 9.19 1.89
N LEU A 39 0.16 8.34 0.95
CA LEU A 39 0.95 8.75 -0.20
C LEU A 39 0.01 9.23 -1.31
N GLU A 40 -0.90 8.37 -1.75
CA GLU A 40 -1.77 8.62 -2.89
C GLU A 40 -3.05 7.78 -2.81
N ARG A 41 -4.12 8.20 -3.50
CA ARG A 41 -5.38 7.49 -3.62
C ARG A 41 -5.97 7.68 -5.02
N GLY A 42 -6.82 6.74 -5.46
CA GLY A 42 -7.49 6.86 -6.74
C GLY A 42 -8.59 5.82 -6.94
N THR A 43 -9.16 5.77 -8.15
CA THR A 43 -10.29 4.89 -8.49
C THR A 43 -10.09 4.08 -9.77
N GLY A 44 -9.00 4.27 -10.53
CA GLY A 44 -8.72 3.49 -11.74
C GLY A 44 -8.21 2.06 -11.48
N GLY A 45 -8.16 1.61 -10.23
CA GLY A 45 -7.77 0.25 -9.87
C GLY A 45 -6.30 -0.08 -10.14
N VAL A 46 -6.03 -1.30 -10.61
CA VAL A 46 -4.66 -1.83 -10.75
C VAL A 46 -3.74 -0.99 -11.66
N PRO A 47 -4.20 -0.48 -12.83
CA PRO A 47 -3.36 0.39 -13.67
C PRO A 47 -2.87 1.65 -12.94
N ASP A 48 -3.75 2.35 -12.25
CA ASP A 48 -3.39 3.55 -11.48
C ASP A 48 -2.42 3.23 -10.35
N VAL A 49 -2.70 2.17 -9.58
CA VAL A 49 -1.80 1.69 -8.52
C VAL A 49 -0.41 1.42 -9.07
N ARG A 50 -0.31 0.79 -10.25
CA ARG A 50 0.97 0.49 -10.89
C ARG A 50 1.71 1.78 -11.27
N ASN A 51 1.01 2.73 -11.88
CA ASN A 51 1.61 4.02 -12.27
C ASN A 51 2.12 4.78 -11.03
N ALA A 52 1.37 4.77 -9.93
CA ALA A 52 1.78 5.39 -8.67
C ALA A 52 3.04 4.74 -8.08
N ILE A 53 3.14 3.41 -8.16
CA ILE A 53 4.33 2.67 -7.72
C ILE A 53 5.53 2.95 -8.64
N GLU A 54 5.31 3.00 -9.96
CA GLU A 54 6.38 3.29 -10.94
C GLU A 54 6.95 4.71 -10.77
N GLY A 55 6.13 5.67 -10.34
CA GLY A 55 6.55 7.03 -10.01
C GLY A 55 7.19 7.20 -8.62
N TYR A 56 7.26 6.14 -7.80
CA TYR A 56 7.78 6.22 -6.44
C TYR A 56 9.30 5.98 -6.40
N GLU A 57 10.06 7.03 -6.13
CA GLU A 57 11.53 7.02 -6.19
C GLU A 57 12.22 6.67 -4.87
N GLU A 58 11.49 6.61 -3.76
CA GLU A 58 12.10 6.31 -2.46
C GLU A 58 12.33 4.80 -2.26
N THR A 59 13.29 4.45 -1.40
CA THR A 59 13.67 3.05 -1.10
C THR A 59 12.88 2.43 0.05
N SER A 60 11.75 3.04 0.45
CA SER A 60 10.92 2.57 1.56
C SER A 60 9.76 1.68 1.07
N PRO A 61 9.29 0.71 1.87
CA PRO A 61 8.16 -0.12 1.47
C PRO A 61 6.87 0.70 1.39
N LEU A 62 6.05 0.38 0.39
CA LEU A 62 4.68 0.86 0.33
C LEU A 62 3.71 -0.25 0.76
N TYR A 63 2.70 0.17 1.50
CA TYR A 63 1.55 -0.68 1.85
C TYR A 63 0.28 -0.01 1.38
N GLY A 64 -0.79 -0.74 1.19
CA GLY A 64 -2.02 -0.11 0.73
C GLY A 64 -3.21 -1.02 0.67
N PHE A 65 -4.24 -0.51 0.02
CA PHE A 65 -5.51 -1.20 -0.14
C PHE A 65 -6.02 -1.01 -1.56
N LEU A 66 -6.67 -2.04 -2.09
CA LEU A 66 -7.37 -2.00 -3.36
C LEU A 66 -8.69 -2.75 -3.26
N GLN A 67 -9.77 -2.09 -3.67
CA GLN A 67 -11.07 -2.71 -3.92
C GLN A 67 -11.05 -3.38 -5.30
N TYR A 68 -10.54 -4.61 -5.36
CA TYR A 68 -10.47 -5.39 -6.60
C TYR A 68 -11.78 -6.17 -6.83
N ARG A 69 -12.68 -5.60 -7.61
CA ARG A 69 -14.04 -6.10 -7.81
C ARG A 69 -14.78 -6.21 -6.47
N ARG A 70 -15.07 -7.43 -6.00
CA ARG A 70 -15.73 -7.70 -4.71
C ARG A 70 -14.74 -8.03 -3.59
N ARG A 71 -13.43 -7.98 -3.85
CA ARG A 71 -12.39 -8.37 -2.89
C ARG A 71 -11.68 -7.14 -2.35
N LYS A 72 -11.48 -7.15 -1.04
CA LYS A 72 -10.64 -6.20 -0.30
C LYS A 72 -9.22 -6.75 -0.28
N VAL A 73 -8.29 -6.09 -0.98
CA VAL A 73 -6.91 -6.57 -1.12
C VAL A 73 -5.98 -5.62 -0.37
N VAL A 74 -5.10 -6.18 0.45
CA VAL A 74 -3.97 -5.44 1.04
C VAL A 74 -2.79 -5.54 0.08
N LEU A 75 -2.20 -4.41 -0.25
CA LEU A 75 -1.05 -4.30 -1.14
C LEU A 75 0.24 -4.20 -0.32
N SER A 76 1.30 -4.83 -0.83
CA SER A 76 2.66 -4.68 -0.33
C SER A 76 3.61 -4.54 -1.52
N TYR A 77 4.30 -3.41 -1.62
CA TYR A 77 5.36 -3.18 -2.59
C TYR A 77 6.69 -2.97 -1.85
N LEU A 78 7.69 -3.73 -2.27
CA LEU A 78 9.04 -3.69 -1.72
C LEU A 78 9.97 -3.24 -2.86
N PRO A 79 10.49 -1.99 -2.83
CA PRO A 79 11.46 -1.53 -3.81
C PRO A 79 12.71 -2.42 -3.85
N ASP A 80 13.32 -2.50 -5.03
CA ASP A 80 14.64 -3.10 -5.19
C ASP A 80 15.70 -2.33 -4.38
N GLY A 81 16.71 -3.03 -3.88
CA GLY A 81 17.79 -2.42 -3.09
C GLY A 81 17.48 -2.24 -1.59
N MET A 82 16.30 -2.64 -1.11
CA MET A 82 16.05 -2.67 0.34
C MET A 82 16.94 -3.69 1.06
N SER A 83 17.29 -3.39 2.31
CA SER A 83 18.07 -4.33 3.15
C SER A 83 17.38 -5.68 3.24
N ARG A 84 18.14 -6.78 3.06
CA ARG A 84 17.62 -8.16 3.17
C ARG A 84 16.98 -8.45 4.53
N LEU A 85 17.38 -7.74 5.58
CA LEU A 85 16.76 -7.83 6.91
C LEU A 85 15.30 -7.35 6.89
N LEU A 86 14.97 -6.33 6.10
CA LEU A 86 13.60 -5.87 5.88
C LEU A 86 12.83 -6.76 4.89
N GLN A 87 13.53 -7.47 4.00
CA GLN A 87 12.95 -8.45 3.07
C GLN A 87 12.65 -9.82 3.71
N GLY A 88 13.16 -10.09 4.93
CA GLY A 88 13.16 -11.39 5.59
C GLY A 88 11.79 -11.99 5.95
N ALA A 89 10.69 -11.28 5.69
CA ALA A 89 9.32 -11.76 5.85
C ALA A 89 8.62 -11.99 4.50
N ARG A 90 9.35 -12.40 3.46
CA ARG A 90 8.74 -12.88 2.22
C ARG A 90 7.96 -14.16 2.58
N LEU A 91 6.66 -14.02 2.88
CA LEU A 91 5.73 -15.14 2.90
C LEU A 91 5.78 -15.74 1.49
N SER A 92 6.55 -16.82 1.37
CA SER A 92 6.45 -17.75 0.28
C SER A 92 5.08 -18.43 0.38
N SER A 93 4.00 -17.71 0.05
CA SER A 93 2.81 -18.38 -0.46
C SER A 93 3.14 -18.86 -1.86
N VAL A 94 3.78 -20.01 -1.84
CA VAL A 94 3.94 -20.93 -2.95
C VAL A 94 2.54 -21.18 -3.53
N LEU A 95 2.14 -20.40 -4.52
CA LEU A 95 1.25 -20.91 -5.57
C LEU A 95 2.17 -21.65 -6.54
N ARG A 96 2.47 -22.90 -6.19
CA ARG A 96 2.88 -23.90 -7.18
C ARG A 96 1.64 -24.28 -8.02
N PRO A 97 1.85 -24.61 -9.30
CA PRO A 97 0.80 -24.78 -10.31
C PRO A 97 -0.20 -25.88 -9.97
#